data_AF-A0A7W6SJ79-F1
#
_entry.id   AF-A0A7W6SJ79-F1
#
_cell.length_a   1.000
_cell.length_b   1.000
_cell.length_c   1.000
_cell.angle_alpha   90.00
_cell.angle_beta   90.00
_cell.angle_gamma   90.00
#
_symmetry.space_group_name_H-M   'P 1'
#
loop_
_entity.id
_entity.type
_entity.pdbx_description
1 polymer ?
#
loop_
_entity_poly.entity_id
_entity_poly.type
_entity_poly.pdbx_seq_one_letter_code
_entity_poly.pdbx_strand_id
1 'polypeptide(L)'
;MEVGSLKKFGRLVADRIAEAISVWTWPFLESFAEVCIVIIVGVAPFVLAVIRHNATSGKDADFDINTVFASSFSGGQLYLYAFSLLGTLLWLSIFKWTVPQRAYKWILGLIVTLAGFLIAALGGIDPTFSTINNTAIVRLSYYCYALFVVIYFMLLIGEKEKPPSARSTLRQEADALVDKLKALGDGND
;
A
#
# COMPACT_ATOMS: atom_id res chain seq x y z
N MET A 1 44.42 19.32 -18.48
CA MET A 1 42.99 19.21 -18.13
C MET A 1 42.67 20.28 -17.11
N GLU A 2 41.82 21.24 -17.46
CA GLU A 2 41.50 22.38 -16.61
C GLU A 2 40.60 21.98 -15.44
N VAL A 3 40.95 22.45 -14.24
CA VAL A 3 40.22 22.23 -12.98
C VAL A 3 38.74 22.64 -13.08
N GLY A 4 38.39 23.54 -14.01
CA GLY A 4 37.02 23.96 -14.29
C GLY A 4 36.13 22.88 -14.92
N SER A 5 36.70 21.97 -15.72
CA SER A 5 35.95 20.87 -16.37
C SER A 5 35.49 19.82 -15.35
N LEU A 6 36.37 19.50 -14.39
CA LEU A 6 36.09 18.52 -13.34
C LEU A 6 34.97 18.97 -12.38
N LYS A 7 34.93 20.27 -12.02
CA LYS A 7 33.86 20.85 -11.20
C LYS A 7 32.51 20.85 -11.91
N LYS A 8 32.48 21.13 -13.22
CA LYS A 8 31.24 21.09 -14.03
C LYS A 8 30.70 19.67 -14.14
N PHE A 9 31.58 18.69 -14.39
CA PHE A 9 31.20 17.28 -14.43
C PHE A 9 30.65 16.81 -13.06
N GLY A 10 31.30 17.16 -11.96
CA GLY A 10 30.84 16.81 -10.62
C GLY A 10 29.45 17.36 -10.28
N ARG A 11 29.14 18.61 -10.65
CA ARG A 11 27.79 19.18 -10.47
C ARG A 11 26.76 18.46 -11.32
N LEU A 12 27.04 18.20 -12.60
CA LEU A 12 26.14 17.46 -13.47
C LEU A 12 25.81 16.07 -12.92
N VAL A 13 26.79 15.34 -12.40
CA VAL A 13 26.58 14.02 -11.79
C VAL A 13 25.76 14.15 -10.51
N ALA A 14 26.07 15.11 -9.64
CA ALA A 14 25.32 15.33 -8.40
C ALA A 14 23.85 15.71 -8.68
N ASP A 15 23.61 16.59 -9.64
CA ASP A 15 22.25 17.01 -10.04
C ASP A 15 21.46 15.81 -10.59
N ARG A 16 22.09 14.93 -11.39
CA ARG A 16 21.46 13.70 -11.90
C ARG A 16 21.15 12.69 -10.79
N ILE A 17 22.04 12.55 -9.81
CA ILE A 17 21.80 11.69 -8.64
C ILE A 17 20.66 12.26 -7.79
N ALA A 18 20.66 13.57 -7.54
CA ALA A 18 19.60 14.23 -6.79
C ALA A 18 18.25 14.12 -7.50
N GLU A 19 18.22 14.30 -8.82
CA GLU A 19 17.04 14.10 -9.67
C GLU A 19 16.55 12.66 -9.56
N ALA A 20 17.44 11.67 -9.72
CA ALA A 20 17.09 10.26 -9.59
C ALA A 20 16.53 9.92 -8.21
N ILE A 21 17.16 10.40 -7.13
CA ILE A 21 16.67 10.18 -5.75
C ILE A 21 15.29 10.84 -5.58
N SER A 22 15.11 12.07 -6.05
CA SER A 22 13.86 12.83 -5.90
C SER A 22 12.66 12.12 -6.52
N VAL A 23 12.89 11.47 -7.68
CA VAL A 23 11.86 10.70 -8.41
C VAL A 23 11.32 9.53 -7.59
N TRP A 24 12.16 8.92 -6.74
CA TRP A 24 11.75 7.80 -5.88
C TRP A 24 11.25 8.28 -4.51
N THR A 25 11.86 9.32 -3.93
CA THR A 25 11.50 9.79 -2.59
C THR A 25 10.11 10.40 -2.54
N TRP A 26 9.70 11.10 -3.61
CA TRP A 26 8.39 11.77 -3.60
C TRP A 26 7.21 10.78 -3.56
N PRO A 27 7.11 9.79 -4.49
CA PRO A 27 6.07 8.76 -4.43
C PRO A 27 6.07 8.00 -3.10
N PHE A 28 7.25 7.71 -2.55
CA PHE A 28 7.39 7.01 -1.28
C PHE A 28 6.81 7.83 -0.12
N LEU A 29 7.23 9.09 0.03
CA LEU A 29 6.77 9.97 1.11
C LEU A 29 5.29 10.23 1.02
N GLU A 30 4.77 10.46 -0.19
CA GLU A 30 3.36 10.72 -0.40
C GLU A 30 2.51 9.47 -0.11
N SER A 31 3.00 8.28 -0.50
CA SER A 31 2.33 7.00 -0.16
C SER A 31 2.39 6.73 1.34
N PHE A 32 3.50 7.07 1.99
CA PHE A 32 3.68 6.86 3.42
C PHE A 32 2.73 7.77 4.23
N ALA A 33 2.67 9.05 3.86
CA ALA A 33 1.74 10.00 4.46
C ALA A 33 0.28 9.55 4.32
N GLU A 34 -0.10 9.06 3.14
CA GLU A 34 -1.45 8.53 2.89
C GLU A 34 -1.77 7.33 3.78
N VAL A 35 -0.86 6.36 3.89
CA VAL A 35 -1.01 5.21 4.79
C VAL A 35 -1.13 5.65 6.24
N CYS A 36 -0.29 6.60 6.70
CA CYS A 36 -0.38 7.14 8.05
C CYS A 36 -1.74 7.80 8.31
N ILE A 37 -2.26 8.58 7.36
CA ILE A 37 -3.58 9.21 7.48
C ILE A 37 -4.67 8.14 7.56
N VAL A 38 -4.64 7.13 6.69
CA VAL A 38 -5.62 6.03 6.70
C VAL A 38 -5.59 5.28 8.02
N ILE A 39 -4.40 5.00 8.59
CA ILE A 39 -4.27 4.37 9.90
C ILE A 39 -4.81 5.28 11.00
N ILE A 40 -4.41 6.55 11.03
CA ILE A 40 -4.84 7.50 12.08
C ILE A 40 -6.37 7.67 12.05
N VAL A 41 -6.94 7.89 10.87
CA VAL A 41 -8.39 8.05 10.68
C VAL A 41 -9.11 6.73 10.99
N GLY A 42 -8.55 5.58 10.61
CA GLY A 42 -9.11 4.27 10.93
C GLY A 42 -9.05 3.92 12.41
N VAL A 43 -8.04 4.40 13.14
CA VAL A 43 -7.90 4.18 14.59
C VAL A 43 -8.72 5.19 15.41
N ALA A 44 -9.07 6.34 14.84
CA ALA A 44 -9.79 7.41 15.55
C ALA A 44 -11.08 6.95 16.26
N PRO A 45 -11.96 6.10 15.68
CA PRO A 45 -13.14 5.59 16.38
C PRO A 45 -12.80 4.82 17.66
N PHE A 46 -11.65 4.13 17.71
CA PHE A 46 -11.21 3.42 18.91
C PHE A 46 -10.76 4.38 20.00
N VAL A 47 -9.98 5.40 19.62
CA VAL A 47 -9.55 6.44 20.57
C VAL A 47 -10.78 7.12 21.18
N LEU A 48 -11.79 7.43 20.36
CA LEU A 48 -13.06 7.98 20.84
C LEU A 48 -13.82 7.01 21.74
N ALA A 49 -13.84 5.71 21.41
CA ALA A 49 -14.48 4.69 22.25
C ALA A 49 -13.79 4.57 23.62
N VAL A 50 -12.45 4.62 23.66
CA VAL A 50 -11.65 4.61 24.89
C VAL A 50 -11.95 5.84 25.74
N ILE A 51 -11.95 7.03 25.12
CA ILE A 51 -12.28 8.30 25.81
C ILE A 51 -13.69 8.24 26.39
N ARG A 52 -14.67 7.79 25.59
CA ARG A 52 -16.06 7.64 26.03
C ARG A 52 -16.18 6.66 27.20
N HIS A 53 -15.53 5.50 27.12
CA HIS A 53 -15.57 4.50 28.18
C HIS A 53 -15.07 5.08 29.50
N ASN A 54 -13.91 5.76 29.47
CA ASN A 54 -13.34 6.42 30.65
C ASN A 54 -14.24 7.54 31.18
N ALA A 55 -14.80 8.40 30.32
CA ALA A 55 -15.70 9.46 30.73
C ALA A 55 -16.97 8.94 31.44
N THR A 56 -17.45 7.75 31.05
CA THR A 56 -18.68 7.16 31.60
C THR A 56 -18.46 6.25 32.81
N SER A 57 -17.24 5.73 33.02
CA SER A 57 -17.00 4.70 34.04
C SER A 57 -16.80 5.26 35.44
N GLY A 58 -16.72 6.58 35.61
CA GLY A 58 -16.71 7.24 36.92
C GLY A 58 -15.55 6.82 37.82
N LYS A 59 -14.52 6.17 37.27
CA LYS A 59 -13.33 5.74 38.01
C LYS A 59 -12.35 6.90 38.11
N ASP A 60 -11.95 7.20 39.34
CA ASP A 60 -10.95 8.22 39.64
C ASP A 60 -9.60 7.88 38.97
N ALA A 61 -9.13 8.83 38.16
CA ALA A 61 -7.76 9.13 37.72
C ALA A 61 -6.87 8.07 37.03
N ASP A 62 -7.07 6.76 37.17
CA ASP A 62 -6.19 5.79 36.51
C ASP A 62 -6.67 5.46 35.09
N PHE A 63 -6.16 6.26 34.14
CA PHE A 63 -6.40 6.12 32.70
C PHE A 63 -5.66 4.90 32.15
N ASP A 64 -6.27 3.71 32.26
CA ASP A 64 -5.72 2.49 31.68
C ASP A 64 -6.05 2.37 30.18
N ILE A 65 -5.31 3.17 29.38
CA ILE A 65 -5.40 3.13 27.91
C ILE A 65 -5.14 1.72 27.40
N ASN A 66 -4.13 1.06 27.96
CA ASN A 66 -3.64 -0.21 27.41
C ASN A 66 -4.72 -1.28 27.49
N THR A 67 -5.41 -1.40 28.63
CA THR A 67 -6.46 -2.40 28.80
C THR A 67 -7.68 -2.09 27.93
N VAL A 68 -8.13 -0.83 27.86
CA VAL A 68 -9.32 -0.46 27.05
C VAL A 68 -9.02 -0.52 25.55
N PHE A 69 -7.81 -0.14 25.14
CA PHE A 69 -7.36 -0.26 23.75
C PHE A 69 -7.21 -1.74 23.37
N ALA A 70 -6.54 -2.54 24.20
CA ALA A 70 -6.41 -3.97 23.98
C ALA A 70 -7.78 -4.68 23.93
N SER A 71 -8.71 -4.33 24.82
CA SER A 71 -10.06 -4.94 24.85
C SER A 71 -10.89 -4.55 23.62
N SER A 72 -10.76 -3.31 23.14
CA SER A 72 -11.48 -2.83 21.95
C SER A 72 -10.93 -3.45 20.68
N PHE A 73 -9.61 -3.62 20.58
CA PHE A 73 -8.97 -4.32 19.46
C PHE A 73 -9.19 -5.84 19.52
N SER A 74 -9.15 -6.45 20.72
CA SER A 74 -9.41 -7.88 20.89
C SER A 74 -10.87 -8.24 20.68
N GLY A 75 -11.79 -7.28 20.75
CA GLY A 75 -13.22 -7.42 20.45
C GLY A 75 -13.53 -7.61 18.96
N GLY A 76 -12.54 -8.00 18.13
CA GLY A 76 -12.63 -8.26 16.69
C GLY A 76 -13.12 -7.10 15.83
N GLN A 77 -13.12 -5.87 16.35
CA GLN A 77 -13.33 -4.68 15.53
C GLN A 77 -12.22 -4.55 14.46
N LEU A 78 -10.99 -4.99 14.76
CA LEU A 78 -9.88 -5.02 13.80
C LEU A 78 -10.19 -5.88 12.57
N TYR A 79 -10.98 -6.95 12.73
CA TYR A 79 -11.43 -7.78 11.62
C TYR A 79 -12.28 -6.99 10.63
N LEU A 80 -13.18 -6.12 11.12
CA LEU A 80 -14.01 -5.27 10.26
C LEU A 80 -13.16 -4.26 9.48
N TYR A 81 -12.09 -3.73 10.10
CA TYR A 81 -11.15 -2.85 9.41
C TYR A 81 -10.35 -3.59 8.35
N ALA A 82 -9.84 -4.79 8.65
CA ALA A 82 -9.17 -5.63 7.65
C ALA A 82 -10.10 -5.92 6.46
N PHE A 83 -11.39 -6.16 6.71
CA PHE A 83 -12.39 -6.36 5.67
C PHE A 83 -12.67 -5.08 4.85
N SER A 84 -12.72 -3.91 5.49
CA SER A 84 -12.84 -2.65 4.74
C SER A 84 -11.62 -2.38 3.85
N LEU A 85 -10.42 -2.70 4.36
CA LEU A 85 -9.17 -2.46 3.64
C LEU A 85 -9.00 -3.47 2.49
N LEU A 86 -9.56 -4.68 2.62
CA LEU A 86 -9.66 -5.67 1.56
C LEU A 86 -10.33 -5.08 0.30
N GLY A 87 -11.47 -4.40 0.47
CA GLY A 87 -12.18 -3.78 -0.65
C GLY A 87 -11.32 -2.74 -1.38
N THR A 88 -10.65 -1.87 -0.63
CA THR A 88 -9.72 -0.87 -1.18
C THR A 88 -8.54 -1.53 -1.91
N LEU A 89 -7.96 -2.59 -1.33
CA LEU A 89 -6.86 -3.32 -1.94
C LEU A 89 -7.26 -4.02 -3.24
N LEU A 90 -8.42 -4.67 -3.26
CA LEU A 90 -8.96 -5.29 -4.49
C LEU A 90 -9.26 -4.22 -5.55
N TRP A 91 -9.79 -3.07 -5.15
CA TRP A 91 -10.00 -1.94 -6.05
C TRP A 91 -8.70 -1.48 -6.69
N LEU A 92 -7.66 -1.22 -5.89
CA LEU A 92 -6.37 -0.74 -6.38
C LEU A 92 -5.62 -1.79 -7.23
N SER A 93 -5.69 -3.06 -6.83
CA SER A 93 -4.96 -4.14 -7.52
C SER A 93 -5.64 -4.62 -8.80
N ILE A 94 -6.96 -4.75 -8.82
CA ILE A 94 -7.69 -5.40 -9.92
C ILE A 94 -8.52 -4.40 -10.72
N PHE A 95 -9.30 -3.54 -10.06
CA PHE A 95 -10.35 -2.76 -10.72
C PHE A 95 -9.94 -1.35 -11.16
N LYS A 96 -8.78 -0.84 -10.74
CA LYS A 96 -8.35 0.51 -11.13
C LYS A 96 -7.81 0.53 -12.56
N TRP A 97 -8.72 0.77 -13.52
CA TRP A 97 -8.44 0.81 -14.96
C TRP A 97 -7.55 1.98 -15.41
N THR A 98 -7.45 3.02 -14.59
CA THR A 98 -6.73 4.27 -14.95
C THR A 98 -5.21 4.15 -14.90
N VAL A 99 -4.68 3.07 -14.31
CA VAL A 99 -3.24 2.85 -14.15
C VAL A 99 -2.84 1.54 -14.85
N PRO A 100 -1.69 1.50 -15.54
CA PRO A 100 -1.26 0.30 -16.25
C PRO A 100 -1.21 -0.92 -15.33
N GLN A 101 -1.87 -2.00 -15.76
CA GLN A 101 -1.90 -3.25 -15.00
C GLN A 101 -0.57 -4.00 -15.16
N ARG A 102 0.35 -3.80 -14.21
CA ARG A 102 1.63 -4.50 -14.15
C ARG A 102 1.47 -5.85 -13.43
N ALA A 103 2.34 -6.82 -13.74
CA ALA A 103 2.26 -8.18 -13.19
C ALA A 103 2.24 -8.23 -11.65
N TYR A 104 2.97 -7.34 -10.97
CA TYR A 104 2.97 -7.31 -9.50
C TYR A 104 1.59 -6.98 -8.92
N LYS A 105 0.75 -6.17 -9.60
CA LYS A 105 -0.58 -5.81 -9.12
C LYS A 105 -1.49 -7.03 -9.08
N TRP A 106 -1.38 -7.92 -10.07
CA TRP A 106 -2.10 -9.20 -10.09
C TRP A 106 -1.66 -10.14 -8.98
N ILE A 107 -0.34 -10.24 -8.74
CA ILE A 107 0.21 -11.07 -7.66
C ILE A 107 -0.27 -10.55 -6.30
N LEU A 108 -0.17 -9.25 -6.06
CA LEU A 108 -0.67 -8.61 -4.84
C LEU A 108 -2.18 -8.79 -4.71
N GLY A 109 -2.95 -8.60 -5.78
CA GLY A 109 -4.39 -8.82 -5.79
C GLY A 109 -4.79 -10.26 -5.47
N LEU A 110 -4.04 -11.25 -5.96
CA LEU A 110 -4.24 -12.67 -5.63
C LEU A 110 -3.96 -12.93 -4.14
N ILE A 111 -2.85 -12.42 -3.60
CA ILE A 111 -2.50 -12.55 -2.17
C ILE A 111 -3.61 -11.95 -1.30
N VAL A 112 -4.07 -10.75 -1.67
CA VAL A 112 -5.17 -10.05 -0.98
C VAL A 112 -6.46 -10.86 -1.05
N THR A 113 -6.79 -11.42 -2.22
CA THR A 113 -7.99 -12.25 -2.41
C THR A 113 -7.94 -13.51 -1.54
N LEU A 114 -6.81 -14.22 -1.53
CA LEU A 114 -6.63 -15.43 -0.70
C LEU A 114 -6.73 -15.11 0.80
N ALA A 115 -6.09 -14.02 1.23
CA ALA A 115 -6.20 -13.55 2.61
C ALA A 115 -7.65 -13.12 2.95
N GLY A 116 -8.35 -12.47 2.03
CA GLY A 116 -9.77 -12.12 2.18
C GLY A 116 -10.68 -13.34 2.34
N PHE A 117 -10.47 -14.39 1.54
CA PHE A 117 -11.18 -15.66 1.70
C PHE A 117 -10.88 -16.31 3.04
N LEU A 118 -9.62 -16.30 3.50
CA LEU A 118 -9.25 -16.82 4.82
C LEU A 118 -9.99 -16.08 5.94
N ILE A 119 -10.01 -14.75 5.89
CA ILE A 119 -10.73 -13.89 6.83
C ILE A 119 -12.23 -14.22 6.80
N ALA A 120 -12.83 -14.24 5.61
CA ALA A 120 -14.26 -14.54 5.44
C ALA A 120 -14.63 -15.95 5.93
N ALA A 121 -13.78 -16.96 5.69
CA ALA A 121 -13.98 -18.32 6.19
C ALA A 121 -13.97 -18.36 7.72
N LEU A 122 -13.05 -17.63 8.36
CA LEU A 122 -13.01 -17.53 9.82
C LEU A 122 -14.26 -16.83 10.39
N GLY A 123 -14.73 -15.76 9.74
CA GLY A 123 -15.98 -15.10 10.12
C GLY A 123 -17.23 -15.95 9.87
N GLY A 124 -17.21 -16.81 8.84
CA GLY A 124 -18.32 -17.71 8.52
C GLY A 124 -18.48 -18.86 9.51
N ILE A 125 -17.40 -19.28 10.18
CA ILE A 125 -17.45 -20.31 11.23
C ILE A 125 -18.19 -19.79 12.47
N ASP A 126 -18.07 -18.50 12.78
CA ASP A 126 -18.84 -17.86 13.85
C ASP A 126 -19.31 -16.45 13.46
N PRO A 127 -20.48 -16.35 12.80
CA PRO A 127 -21.04 -15.08 12.36
C PRO A 127 -21.52 -14.21 13.51
N THR A 128 -21.69 -14.76 14.71
CA THR A 128 -22.10 -14.02 15.91
C THR A 128 -20.92 -13.38 16.61
N PHE A 129 -19.70 -13.62 16.13
CA PHE A 129 -18.48 -13.06 16.71
C PHE A 129 -18.31 -13.45 18.19
N SER A 130 -18.97 -14.52 18.64
CA SER A 130 -18.97 -14.96 20.05
C SER A 130 -17.64 -15.63 20.45
N THR A 131 -16.94 -16.23 19.49
CA THR A 131 -15.59 -16.81 19.57
C THR A 131 -14.48 -15.79 19.33
N ILE A 132 -14.79 -14.49 19.25
CA ILE A 132 -13.77 -13.41 19.22
C ILE A 132 -12.83 -13.46 20.43
N ASN A 133 -13.24 -14.08 21.54
CA ASN A 133 -12.35 -14.33 22.67
C ASN A 133 -11.23 -15.35 22.38
N ASN A 134 -11.24 -16.01 21.22
CA ASN A 134 -10.12 -16.86 20.81
C ASN A 134 -8.92 -16.00 20.41
N THR A 135 -7.92 -15.98 21.30
CA THR A 135 -6.65 -15.28 21.13
C THR A 135 -5.97 -15.56 19.79
N ALA A 136 -6.14 -16.75 19.21
CA ALA A 136 -5.55 -17.10 17.92
C ALA A 136 -6.17 -16.30 16.77
N ILE A 137 -7.50 -16.14 16.76
CA ILE A 137 -8.23 -15.38 15.73
C ILE A 137 -7.86 -13.90 15.82
N VAL A 138 -7.81 -13.36 17.04
CA VAL A 138 -7.37 -11.98 17.29
C VAL A 138 -5.95 -11.77 16.76
N ARG A 139 -4.99 -12.62 17.12
CA ARG A 139 -3.60 -12.52 16.61
C ARG A 139 -3.53 -12.63 15.10
N LEU A 140 -4.28 -13.55 14.50
CA LEU A 140 -4.31 -13.70 13.04
C LEU A 140 -4.87 -12.43 12.36
N SER A 141 -5.91 -11.82 12.93
CA SER A 141 -6.45 -10.56 12.42
C SER A 141 -5.42 -9.42 12.45
N TYR A 142 -4.56 -9.37 13.47
CA TYR A 142 -3.45 -8.40 13.53
C TYR A 142 -2.44 -8.61 12.39
N TYR A 143 -2.05 -9.86 12.15
CA TYR A 143 -1.12 -10.17 11.07
C TYR A 143 -1.73 -9.88 9.70
N CYS A 144 -3.00 -10.22 9.48
CA CYS A 144 -3.72 -9.90 8.25
C CYS A 144 -3.83 -8.40 8.03
N TYR A 145 -4.19 -7.63 9.05
CA TYR A 145 -4.28 -6.18 8.96
C TYR A 145 -2.92 -5.55 8.66
N ALA A 146 -1.85 -5.96 9.35
CA ALA A 146 -0.50 -5.48 9.10
C ALA A 146 -0.03 -5.82 7.67
N LEU A 147 -0.30 -7.04 7.21
CA LEU A 147 -0.02 -7.45 5.83
C LEU A 147 -0.77 -6.57 4.82
N PHE A 148 -2.05 -6.31 5.06
CA PHE A 148 -2.85 -5.46 4.19
C PHE A 148 -2.37 -4.02 4.14
N VAL A 149 -1.90 -3.45 5.25
CA VAL A 149 -1.26 -2.12 5.29
C VAL A 149 0.02 -2.10 4.44
N VAL A 150 0.85 -3.15 4.54
CA VAL A 150 2.09 -3.25 3.73
C VAL A 150 1.76 -3.36 2.25
N ILE A 151 0.78 -4.19 1.86
CA ILE A 151 0.36 -4.33 0.47
C ILE A 151 -0.25 -3.01 -0.04
N TYR A 152 -1.03 -2.33 0.79
CA TYR A 152 -1.63 -1.04 0.45
C TYR A 152 -0.54 0.00 0.15
N PHE A 153 0.47 0.07 1.01
CA PHE A 153 1.64 0.92 0.80
C PHE A 153 2.38 0.60 -0.51
N MET A 154 2.63 -0.68 -0.80
CA MET A 154 3.28 -1.12 -2.03
C MET A 154 2.46 -0.76 -3.28
N LEU A 155 1.14 -0.95 -3.23
CA LEU A 155 0.25 -0.56 -4.32
C LEU A 155 0.26 0.96 -4.54
N LEU A 156 0.23 1.76 -3.47
CA LEU A 156 0.29 3.22 -3.59
C LEU A 156 1.59 3.72 -4.23
N ILE A 157 2.74 3.14 -3.88
CA ILE A 157 4.01 3.48 -4.54
C ILE A 157 3.90 3.22 -6.04
N GLY A 158 3.39 2.05 -6.41
CA GLY A 158 3.21 1.65 -7.80
C GLY A 158 2.23 2.52 -8.59
N GLU A 159 1.23 3.09 -7.91
CA GLU A 159 0.24 4.01 -8.48
C GLU A 159 0.77 5.42 -8.69
N LYS A 160 1.72 5.86 -7.85
CA LYS A 160 2.33 7.19 -7.91
C LYS A 160 3.54 7.24 -8.84
N GLU A 161 4.02 6.10 -9.32
CA GLU A 161 4.97 6.06 -10.44
C GLU A 161 4.32 6.67 -11.68
N LYS A 162 4.86 7.81 -12.13
CA LYS A 162 4.34 8.53 -13.31
C LYS A 162 4.25 7.56 -14.50
N PRO A 163 3.11 7.52 -15.22
CA PRO A 163 3.04 6.76 -16.44
C PRO A 163 4.12 7.28 -17.42
N PRO A 164 4.76 6.40 -18.20
CA PRO A 164 5.71 6.84 -19.22
C PRO A 164 5.01 7.86 -20.12
N SER A 165 5.69 8.96 -20.40
CA SER A 165 5.12 10.02 -21.22
C SER A 165 4.67 9.46 -22.58
N ALA A 166 3.54 9.93 -23.12
CA ALA A 166 3.08 9.48 -24.44
C ALA A 166 4.18 9.61 -25.51
N ARG A 167 5.03 10.64 -25.38
CA ARG A 167 6.17 10.88 -26.25
C ARG A 167 7.27 9.81 -26.13
N SER A 168 7.54 9.30 -24.93
CA SER A 168 8.50 8.19 -24.74
C SER A 168 7.93 6.87 -25.26
N THR A 169 6.63 6.60 -25.05
CA THR A 169 5.98 5.39 -25.56
C THR A 169 5.95 5.37 -27.08
N LEU A 170 5.54 6.48 -27.72
CA LEU A 170 5.53 6.62 -29.18
C LEU A 170 6.93 6.47 -29.78
N ARG A 171 7.96 6.97 -29.10
CA ARG A 171 9.34 6.86 -29.57
C ARG A 171 9.84 5.42 -29.47
N GLN A 172 9.50 4.72 -28.38
CA GLN A 172 9.86 3.32 -28.20
C GLN A 172 9.15 2.40 -29.21
N GLU A 173 7.89 2.68 -29.54
CA GLU A 173 7.17 1.99 -30.61
C GLU A 173 7.74 2.31 -32.00
N ALA A 174 8.10 3.56 -32.26
CA ALA A 174 8.75 3.96 -33.51
C ALA A 174 10.11 3.25 -33.68
N ASP A 175 10.92 3.19 -32.63
CA ASP A 175 12.21 2.51 -32.66
C ASP A 175 12.02 0.99 -32.86
N ALA A 176 11.06 0.36 -32.19
CA ALA A 176 10.74 -1.05 -32.37
C ALA A 176 10.23 -1.37 -33.79
N LEU A 177 9.50 -0.45 -34.43
CA LEU A 177 9.06 -0.58 -35.82
C LEU A 177 10.24 -0.46 -36.80
N VAL A 178 11.16 0.48 -36.54
CA VAL A 178 12.39 0.63 -37.34
C VAL A 178 13.26 -0.63 -37.25
N ASP A 179 13.41 -1.20 -36.07
CA ASP A 179 14.20 -2.43 -35.87
C ASP A 179 13.55 -3.63 -36.57
N LYS A 180 12.21 -3.75 -36.53
CA LYS A 180 11.49 -4.77 -37.31
C LYS A 180 11.69 -4.61 -38.82
N LEU A 181 11.68 -3.37 -39.33
CA LEU A 181 11.88 -3.11 -40.76
C LEU A 181 13.31 -3.45 -41.20
N LYS A 182 14.32 -3.15 -40.37
CA LYS A 182 15.71 -3.55 -40.65
C LYS A 182 15.87 -5.07 -40.68
N ALA A 183 15.30 -5.78 -39.71
CA ALA A 183 15.36 -7.25 -39.67
C ALA A 183 14.71 -7.92 -40.89
N LEU A 184 13.68 -7.30 -41.49
CA LEU A 184 13.06 -7.78 -42.72
C LEU A 184 13.88 -7.46 -43.98
N GLY A 185 14.60 -6.34 -43.99
CA GLY A 185 15.50 -5.98 -45.08
C GLY A 185 16.73 -6.87 -45.15
N ASP A 186 17.31 -7.23 -44.01
CA ASP A 186 18.52 -8.06 -43.92
C ASP A 186 18.25 -9.56 -44.17
N GLY A 187 16.99 -9.99 -44.15
CA GLY A 187 16.59 -11.39 -44.39
C GLY A 187 16.27 -11.74 -45.84
N ASN A 188 16.46 -10.79 -46.78
CA ASN A 188 16.06 -10.93 -48.18
C ASN A 188 17.24 -10.94 -49.17
N ASP A 189 18.46 -11.12 -48.65
CA ASP A 189 19.70 -11.41 -49.40
C ASP A 189 20.11 -12.89 -49.21
#